data_AF-A0A3S1JUA1-F1
#
_entry.id   AF-A0A3S1JUA1-F1
#
_cell.length_a   1.000
_cell.length_b   1.000
_cell.length_c   1.000
_cell.angle_alpha   90.00
_cell.angle_beta   90.00
_cell.angle_gamma   90.00
#
_symmetry.space_group_name_H-M   'P 1'
#
loop_
_entity.id
_entity.type
_entity.pdbx_description
1 polymer ?
#
loop_
_entity_poly.entity_id
_entity_poly.type
_entity_poly.pdbx_seq_one_letter_code
_entity_poly.pdbx_strand_id
1 'polypeptide(L)'
;MSDWFKRARIAWIAETVEIFGFINREHIQAKFGVSTPQASYDLRDAMQAQPGRIVYNKSTKRFEKADERILTGAEQKAQGARCGCLGADDYCVCQNVPDAITKHERAAQVQP
;
A
#
# COMPACT_ATOMS: atom_id res chain seq x y z
N MET A 1 19.50 6.01 -17.49
CA MET A 1 18.26 6.82 -17.38
C MET A 1 18.46 7.77 -16.20
N SER A 2 18.26 9.07 -16.35
CA SER A 2 18.52 10.01 -15.26
C SER A 2 17.55 9.77 -14.10
N ASP A 3 18.05 9.97 -12.88
CA ASP A 3 17.30 9.80 -11.63
C ASP A 3 15.96 10.55 -11.63
N TRP A 4 15.92 11.70 -12.31
CA TRP A 4 14.71 12.51 -12.50
C TRP A 4 13.55 11.74 -13.16
N PHE A 5 13.79 10.99 -14.24
CA PHE A 5 12.70 10.27 -14.93
C PHE A 5 12.08 9.19 -14.02
N LYS A 6 12.92 8.50 -13.25
CA LYS A 6 12.46 7.49 -12.29
C LYS A 6 11.59 8.13 -11.21
N ARG A 7 12.07 9.24 -10.61
CA ARG A 7 11.33 9.99 -9.59
C ARG A 7 10.00 10.52 -10.12
N ALA A 8 9.97 11.04 -11.34
CA ALA A 8 8.74 11.51 -11.98
C ALA A 8 7.71 10.38 -12.17
N ARG A 9 8.14 9.19 -12.58
CA ARG A 9 7.24 8.02 -12.68
C ARG A 9 6.70 7.60 -11.32
N ILE A 10 7.56 7.50 -10.31
CA ILE A 10 7.15 7.14 -8.94
C ILE A 10 6.13 8.15 -8.38
N ALA A 11 6.41 9.44 -8.53
CA ALA A 11 5.50 10.50 -8.08
C ALA A 11 4.13 10.41 -8.77
N TRP A 12 4.12 10.19 -10.09
CA TRP A 12 2.87 10.04 -10.82
C TRP A 12 2.09 8.78 -10.43
N ILE A 13 2.77 7.66 -10.15
CA ILE A 13 2.12 6.44 -9.66
C ILE A 13 1.40 6.72 -8.34
N ALA A 14 2.07 7.38 -7.40
CA ALA A 14 1.49 7.72 -6.11
C ALA A 14 0.27 8.65 -6.24
N GLU A 15 0.39 9.70 -7.05
CA GLU A 15 -0.71 10.63 -7.34
C GLU A 15 -1.90 9.91 -7.98
N THR A 16 -1.65 9.02 -8.94
CA THR A 16 -2.71 8.26 -9.63
C THR A 16 -3.45 7.36 -8.65
N VAL A 17 -2.73 6.66 -7.76
CA VAL A 17 -3.36 5.83 -6.72
C VAL A 17 -4.17 6.70 -5.75
N GLU A 18 -3.67 7.87 -5.39
CA GLU A 18 -4.37 8.79 -4.49
C GLU A 18 -5.68 9.31 -5.10
N ILE A 19 -5.65 9.70 -6.38
CA ILE A 19 -6.81 10.29 -7.07
C ILE A 19 -7.82 9.22 -7.48
N PHE A 20 -7.37 8.14 -8.11
CA PHE A 20 -8.25 7.14 -8.72
C PHE A 20 -8.48 5.90 -7.85
N GLY A 21 -7.75 5.77 -6.74
CA GLY A 21 -7.83 4.63 -5.83
C GLY A 21 -7.13 3.36 -6.32
N PHE A 22 -6.64 3.31 -7.56
CA PHE A 22 -5.90 2.17 -8.09
C PHE A 22 -4.99 2.53 -9.28
N ILE A 23 -4.05 1.64 -9.56
CA ILE A 23 -3.20 1.69 -10.76
C ILE A 23 -2.81 0.27 -11.20
N ASN A 24 -2.63 0.11 -12.51
CA ASN A 24 -2.16 -1.11 -13.14
C ASN A 24 -0.85 -0.86 -13.89
N ARG A 25 -0.08 -1.93 -14.20
CA ARG A 25 1.17 -1.81 -14.95
C ARG A 25 0.93 -1.19 -16.32
N GLU A 26 -0.19 -1.56 -16.94
CA GLU A 26 -0.66 -1.12 -18.24
C GLU A 26 -0.82 0.40 -18.29
N HIS A 27 -1.23 1.06 -17.18
CA HIS A 27 -1.31 2.52 -17.12
C HIS A 27 0.08 3.16 -17.21
N ILE A 28 1.08 2.57 -16.55
CA ILE A 28 2.47 3.05 -16.55
C ILE A 28 3.09 2.84 -17.93
N GLN A 29 2.84 1.68 -18.54
CA GLN A 29 3.28 1.38 -19.91
C GLN A 29 2.68 2.35 -20.92
N ALA A 30 1.36 2.56 -20.86
CA ALA A 30 0.65 3.46 -21.78
C ALA A 30 1.13 4.92 -21.62
N LYS A 31 1.39 5.37 -20.38
CA LYS A 31 1.82 6.74 -20.14
C LYS A 31 3.28 7.00 -20.51
N PHE A 32 4.19 6.06 -20.22
CA PHE A 32 5.64 6.30 -20.32
C PHE A 32 6.35 5.45 -21.37
N GLY A 33 5.64 4.59 -22.09
CA GLY A 33 6.23 3.71 -23.11
C GLY A 33 7.23 2.70 -22.55
N VAL A 34 7.11 2.32 -21.27
CA VAL A 34 8.06 1.40 -20.61
C VAL A 34 7.62 -0.06 -20.76
N SER A 35 8.57 -0.98 -20.59
CA SER A 35 8.30 -2.42 -20.62
C SER A 35 7.57 -2.91 -19.34
N THR A 36 6.94 -4.10 -19.40
CA THR A 36 6.29 -4.73 -18.22
C THR A 36 7.24 -4.91 -17.03
N PRO A 37 8.49 -5.37 -17.22
CA PRO A 37 9.45 -5.45 -16.12
C PRO A 37 9.72 -4.07 -15.49
N GLN A 38 9.91 -3.02 -16.30
CA GLN A 38 10.15 -1.68 -15.78
C GLN A 38 8.95 -1.14 -15.01
N ALA A 39 7.72 -1.31 -15.53
CA ALA A 39 6.51 -0.91 -14.81
C ALA A 39 6.38 -1.65 -13.47
N SER A 40 6.80 -2.92 -13.40
CA SER A 40 6.81 -3.69 -12.16
C SER A 40 7.86 -3.19 -11.16
N TYR A 41 9.03 -2.77 -11.64
CA TYR A 41 10.03 -2.12 -10.82
C TYR A 41 9.57 -0.77 -10.31
N ASP A 42 8.94 0.04 -11.16
CA ASP A 42 8.43 1.36 -10.78
C ASP A 42 7.34 1.24 -9.68
N LEU A 43 6.46 0.23 -9.75
CA LEU A 43 5.47 -0.05 -8.70
C LEU A 43 6.13 -0.46 -7.39
N ARG A 44 7.16 -1.32 -7.44
CA ARG A 44 7.90 -1.72 -6.25
C ARG A 44 8.58 -0.50 -5.61
N ASP A 45 9.19 0.35 -6.41
CA ASP A 45 9.86 1.55 -5.94
C ASP A 45 8.85 2.56 -5.37
N ALA A 46 7.66 2.67 -5.95
CA ALA A 46 6.57 3.49 -5.39
C ALA A 46 6.08 2.96 -4.04
N MET A 47 5.94 1.64 -3.89
CA MET A 47 5.59 1.01 -2.61
C MET A 47 6.67 1.20 -1.55
N GLN A 48 7.95 1.22 -1.94
CA GLN A 48 9.07 1.47 -1.04
C GLN A 48 9.17 2.95 -0.65
N ALA A 49 8.91 3.85 -1.59
CA ALA A 49 8.93 5.29 -1.36
C ALA A 49 7.77 5.75 -0.45
N GLN A 50 6.64 5.04 -0.50
CA GLN A 50 5.47 5.33 0.34
C GLN A 50 4.92 4.03 0.96
N PRO A 51 5.61 3.48 1.98
CA PRO A 51 5.20 2.25 2.62
C PRO A 51 3.76 2.34 3.12
N GLY A 52 2.98 1.28 2.87
CA GLY A 52 1.60 1.20 3.36
C GLY A 52 0.58 2.06 2.62
N ARG A 53 0.96 2.93 1.66
CA ARG A 53 -0.02 3.70 0.86
C ARG A 53 -0.56 2.96 -0.36
N ILE A 54 0.27 2.11 -0.97
CA ILE A 54 -0.09 1.33 -2.15
C ILE A 54 0.01 -0.16 -1.79
N VAL A 55 -1.07 -0.89 -1.99
CA VAL A 55 -1.16 -2.32 -1.68
C VAL A 55 -1.59 -3.12 -2.90
N TYR A 56 -1.08 -4.35 -3.02
CA TYR A 56 -1.56 -5.26 -4.06
C TYR A 56 -2.76 -6.05 -3.57
N ASN A 57 -3.92 -5.84 -4.20
CA ASN A 57 -5.14 -6.57 -3.90
C ASN A 57 -5.18 -7.87 -4.72
N LYS A 58 -5.18 -9.02 -4.04
CA LYS A 58 -5.16 -10.35 -4.69
C LYS A 58 -6.50 -10.73 -5.33
N SER A 59 -7.62 -10.19 -4.85
CA SER A 59 -8.95 -10.47 -5.39
C SER A 59 -9.17 -9.74 -6.71
N THR A 60 -8.89 -8.44 -6.74
CA THR A 60 -9.03 -7.58 -7.93
C THR A 60 -7.79 -7.58 -8.82
N LYS A 61 -6.68 -8.17 -8.36
CA LYS A 61 -5.39 -8.30 -9.05
C LYS A 61 -4.80 -6.97 -9.54
N ARG A 62 -4.93 -5.92 -8.74
CA ARG A 62 -4.44 -4.56 -9.04
C ARG A 62 -3.78 -3.92 -7.85
N PHE A 63 -3.03 -2.85 -8.09
CA PHE A 63 -2.46 -2.03 -7.03
C PHE A 63 -3.48 -0.97 -6.65
N GLU A 64 -3.83 -0.91 -5.37
CA GLU A 64 -4.89 -0.06 -4.84
C GLU A 64 -4.33 0.86 -3.76
N LYS A 65 -5.04 1.96 -3.51
CA LYS A 65 -4.83 2.77 -2.31
C LYS A 65 -5.14 1.90 -1.10
N ALA A 66 -4.29 1.92 -0.09
CA ALA A 66 -4.56 1.20 1.14
C ALA A 66 -5.85 1.71 1.80
N ASP A 67 -6.74 0.80 2.15
CA ASP A 67 -7.92 1.14 2.92
C ASP A 67 -7.53 1.30 4.39
N GLU A 68 -7.52 2.54 4.87
CA GLU A 68 -7.18 2.88 6.25
C GLU A 68 -8.13 2.22 7.28
N ARG A 69 -9.29 1.73 6.85
CA ARG A 69 -10.25 1.06 7.74
C ARG A 69 -9.89 -0.40 7.98
N ILE A 70 -9.08 -1.00 7.12
CA ILE A 70 -8.79 -2.44 7.12
C ILE A 70 -7.37 -2.67 7.64
N LEU A 71 -7.20 -3.67 8.50
CA LEU A 71 -5.89 -4.12 8.94
C LEU A 71 -5.18 -4.87 7.81
N THR A 72 -3.91 -4.56 7.58
CA THR A 72 -3.04 -5.47 6.81
C THR A 72 -2.81 -6.75 7.61
N GLY A 73 -2.43 -7.85 6.96
CA GLY A 73 -2.15 -9.11 7.68
C GLY A 73 -1.03 -8.99 8.73
N ALA A 74 -0.05 -8.11 8.51
CA ALA A 74 1.00 -7.83 9.49
C ALA A 74 0.45 -7.08 10.71
N GLU A 75 -0.37 -6.05 10.48
CA GLU A 75 -1.01 -5.28 11.56
C GLU A 75 -2.02 -6.13 12.32
N GLN A 76 -2.81 -6.96 11.63
CA GLN A 76 -3.77 -7.88 12.24
C GLN A 76 -3.08 -8.83 13.22
N LYS A 77 -1.93 -9.39 12.82
CA LYS A 77 -1.10 -10.24 13.69
C LYS A 77 -0.50 -9.47 14.87
N ALA A 78 0.09 -8.29 14.62
CA ALA A 78 0.70 -7.47 15.65
C ALA A 78 -0.34 -6.99 16.69
N GLN A 79 -1.52 -6.58 16.22
CA GLN A 79 -2.64 -6.15 17.05
C GLN A 79 -3.26 -7.32 17.82
N GLY A 80 -3.45 -8.47 17.17
CA GLY A 80 -3.91 -9.69 17.81
C GLY A 80 -3.03 -10.11 18.98
N ALA A 81 -1.71 -9.99 18.84
CA ALA A 81 -0.75 -10.32 19.91
C ALA A 81 -0.86 -9.42 21.15
N ARG A 82 -1.43 -8.21 21.03
CA ARG A 82 -1.68 -7.28 22.13
C ARG A 82 -3.07 -7.46 22.76
N CYS A 83 -3.97 -8.17 22.09
CA CYS A 83 -5.34 -8.38 22.55
C CYS A 83 -5.44 -9.58 23.50
N GLY A 84 -6.38 -9.54 24.44
CA GLY A 84 -6.65 -10.67 25.33
C GLY A 84 -7.10 -11.95 24.61
N CYS A 85 -7.64 -11.84 23.40
CA CYS A 85 -7.98 -13.01 22.57
C CYS A 85 -6.77 -13.60 21.82
N LEU A 86 -5.59 -12.95 21.88
CA LEU A 86 -4.37 -13.32 21.18
C LEU A 86 -4.54 -13.47 19.65
N GLY A 87 -5.56 -12.82 19.08
CA GLY A 87 -5.92 -12.92 17.67
C GLY A 87 -6.58 -14.24 17.26
N ALA A 88 -7.08 -15.04 18.20
CA ALA A 88 -7.73 -16.32 17.91
C ALA A 88 -9.23 -16.21 17.58
N ASP A 89 -9.87 -15.08 17.88
CA ASP A 89 -11.29 -14.85 17.64
C ASP A 89 -11.51 -13.89 16.46
N ASP A 90 -11.97 -14.44 15.33
CA ASP A 90 -12.24 -13.71 14.08
C ASP A 90 -13.34 -12.65 14.22
N TYR A 91 -14.25 -12.81 15.20
CA TYR A 91 -15.30 -11.82 15.50
C TYR A 91 -14.84 -10.72 16.45
N CYS A 92 -13.65 -10.85 17.03
CA CYS A 92 -13.09 -9.82 17.89
C CYS A 92 -12.78 -8.55 17.08
N VAL A 93 -13.09 -7.38 17.64
CA VAL A 93 -12.80 -6.08 17.02
C VAL A 93 -11.30 -5.93 16.71
N CYS A 94 -10.41 -6.56 17.49
CA CYS A 94 -8.98 -6.49 17.25
C CYS A 94 -8.52 -7.10 15.91
N GLN A 95 -9.33 -7.96 15.28
CA GLN A 95 -9.01 -8.56 13.98
C GLN A 95 -9.53 -7.73 12.80
N ASN A 96 -10.43 -6.78 13.05
CA ASN A 96 -11.21 -6.14 11.99
C ASN A 96 -11.01 -4.61 11.91
N VAL A 97 -10.63 -3.96 13.01
CA VAL A 97 -10.51 -2.49 13.08
C VAL A 97 -9.15 -2.10 13.66
N PRO A 98 -8.40 -1.18 13.02
CA PRO A 98 -7.16 -0.65 13.57
C PRO A 98 -7.37 0.00 14.95
N ASP A 99 -6.62 -0.48 15.94
CA ASP A 99 -6.56 0.09 17.29
C ASP A 99 -5.79 1.43 17.30
N ALA A 100 -5.75 2.09 18.47
CA ALA A 100 -5.06 3.37 18.61
C ALA A 100 -3.55 3.28 18.34
N ILE A 101 -2.93 2.14 18.65
CA ILE A 101 -1.48 1.91 18.46
C ILE A 101 -1.18 1.78 16.97
N THR A 102 -1.91 0.91 16.27
CA THR A 102 -1.80 0.70 14.82
C THR A 102 -2.03 2.01 14.06
N LYS A 103 -3.02 2.82 14.47
CA LYS A 103 -3.25 4.15 13.89
C LYS A 103 -2.06 5.09 14.11
N HIS A 104 -1.46 5.07 15.29
CA HIS A 104 -0.28 5.88 15.60
C HIS A 104 0.95 5.43 14.78
N GLU A 105 1.19 4.12 14.68
CA GLU A 105 2.26 3.53 13.87
C GLU A 105 2.13 3.90 12.39
N ARG A 106 0.90 3.87 11.85
CA ARG A 106 0.61 4.34 10.49
C ARG A 106 0.95 5.81 10.31
N ALA A 107 0.53 6.66 11.24
CA ALA A 107 0.82 8.10 11.17
C ALA A 107 2.33 8.39 11.18
N ALA A 108 3.10 7.63 11.98
CA ALA A 108 4.56 7.74 12.02
C ALA A 108 5.24 7.29 10.71
N GLN A 109 4.66 6.33 9.98
CA GLN A 109 5.17 5.86 8.68
C GLN A 109 4.89 6.84 7.52
N VAL A 110 3.94 7.77 7.70
CA VAL A 110 3.50 8.72 6.66
C VAL A 110 4.25 10.06 6.75
N GLN A 111 5.22 10.19 7.66
CA GLN A 111 5.91 11.46 7.92
C GLN A 111 6.75 11.92 6.69
N PRO A 112 6.66 13.21 6.31
CA PRO A 112 7.10 13.74 5.01
C PRO A 112 8.62 13.73 4.79
#